data_AF-A0A6P1ZMV5-F1
#
_entry.id   AF-A0A6P1ZMV5-F1
#
_cell.length_a   1.000
_cell.length_b   1.000
_cell.length_c   1.000
_cell.angle_alpha   90.00
_cell.angle_beta   90.00
_cell.angle_gamma   90.00
#
_symmetry.space_group_name_H-M   'P 1'
#
loop_
_entity.id
_entity.type
_entity.pdbx_description
1 polymer ?
#
loop_
_entity_poly.entity_id
_entity_poly.type
_entity_poly.pdbx_seq_one_letter_code
_entity_poly.pdbx_strand_id
1 'polypeptide(L)'
;MDKKQAEDLLAFIKSQPDKDRYTITYRVGPTRYTVIADFRDNALMRMEKTGDHGKNEYWLGYPMERLQNAAQGGTLDKTPQGSKPARVYEF
;
A
#
# COMPACT_ATOMS: atom_id res chain seq x y z
N MET A 1 -6.85 -2.88 1.73
CA MET A 1 -6.03 -3.40 0.62
C MET A 1 -6.36 -4.86 0.45
N ASP A 2 -6.42 -5.36 -0.78
CA ASP A 2 -6.64 -6.79 -1.03
C ASP A 2 -5.35 -7.59 -0.77
N LYS A 3 -5.49 -8.83 -0.27
CA LYS A 3 -4.36 -9.74 0.03
C LYS A 3 -3.42 -9.90 -1.17
N LYS A 4 -3.98 -10.08 -2.37
CA LYS A 4 -3.21 -10.29 -3.59
C LYS A 4 -2.33 -9.09 -3.93
N GLN A 5 -2.83 -7.87 -3.70
CA GLN A 5 -2.06 -6.65 -3.93
C GLN A 5 -0.84 -6.59 -3.01
N ALA A 6 -0.99 -7.00 -1.75
CA ALA A 6 0.11 -7.10 -0.81
C ALA A 6 1.18 -8.10 -1.27
N GLU A 7 0.74 -9.30 -1.65
CA GLU A 7 1.59 -10.40 -2.10
C GLU A 7 2.39 -10.01 -3.34
N ASP A 8 1.73 -9.43 -4.34
CA ASP A 8 2.36 -8.99 -5.57
C ASP A 8 3.37 -7.85 -5.31
N LEU A 9 3.06 -6.89 -4.41
CA LEU A 9 4.02 -5.83 -4.05
C LEU A 9 5.25 -6.40 -3.35
N LEU A 10 5.05 -7.33 -2.41
CA LEU A 10 6.15 -8.00 -1.73
C LEU A 10 7.01 -8.82 -2.68
N ALA A 11 6.40 -9.52 -3.63
CA ALA A 11 7.12 -10.26 -4.67
C ALA A 11 7.94 -9.29 -5.53
N PHE A 12 7.38 -8.14 -5.89
CA PHE A 12 8.11 -7.11 -6.64
C PHE A 12 9.33 -6.59 -5.87
N ILE A 13 9.16 -6.24 -4.59
CA ILE A 13 10.26 -5.80 -3.71
C ILE A 13 11.35 -6.86 -3.62
N LYS A 14 10.97 -8.12 -3.38
CA LYS A 14 11.93 -9.24 -3.28
C LYS A 14 12.69 -9.48 -4.58
N SER A 15 12.06 -9.28 -5.73
CA SER A 15 12.72 -9.49 -7.03
C SER A 15 13.72 -8.40 -7.40
N GLN A 16 13.59 -7.20 -6.81
CA GLN A 16 14.39 -6.03 -7.20
C GLN A 16 14.70 -5.14 -5.97
N PRO A 17 15.40 -5.64 -4.95
CA PRO A 17 15.47 -5.03 -3.61
C PRO A 17 16.14 -3.65 -3.54
N ASP A 18 16.89 -3.26 -4.57
CA ASP A 18 17.72 -2.04 -4.56
C ASP A 18 16.94 -0.77 -4.95
N LYS A 19 15.63 -0.86 -5.15
CA LYS A 19 14.81 0.32 -5.44
C LYS A 19 14.33 0.96 -4.15
N ASP A 20 14.31 2.28 -4.18
CA ASP A 20 13.76 3.09 -3.10
C ASP A 20 12.23 3.12 -3.10
N ARG A 21 11.60 2.86 -4.25
CA ARG A 21 10.15 2.97 -4.41
C ARG A 21 9.61 1.90 -5.34
N TYR A 22 8.51 1.30 -4.90
CA TYR A 22 7.81 0.24 -5.62
C TYR A 22 6.34 0.62 -5.75
N THR A 23 5.82 0.51 -6.95
CA THR A 23 4.44 0.85 -7.27
C THR A 23 3.81 -0.29 -8.05
N ILE A 24 2.61 -0.69 -7.63
CA ILE A 24 1.75 -1.57 -8.41
C ILE A 24 0.38 -0.92 -8.60
N THR A 25 -0.25 -1.21 -9.72
CA THR A 25 -1.56 -0.66 -10.07
C THR A 25 -2.47 -1.76 -10.57
N TYR A 26 -3.68 -1.81 -10.01
CA TYR A 26 -4.76 -2.71 -10.42
C TYR A 26 -5.93 -1.91 -10.93
N ARG A 27 -6.67 -2.51 -11.87
CA ARG A 27 -7.95 -2.02 -12.31
C ARG A 27 -9.01 -3.07 -12.00
N VAL A 28 -10.03 -2.70 -11.23
CA VAL A 28 -11.18 -3.53 -10.90
C VAL A 28 -12.42 -2.78 -11.37
N GLY A 29 -12.94 -3.17 -12.54
CA GLY A 29 -14.02 -2.43 -13.20
C GLY A 29 -13.64 -0.96 -13.49
N PRO A 30 -14.44 0.02 -13.03
CA PRO A 30 -14.14 1.44 -13.20
C PRO A 30 -13.06 1.97 -12.22
N THR A 31 -12.74 1.19 -11.18
CA THR A 31 -11.86 1.62 -10.10
C THR A 31 -10.41 1.24 -10.36
N ARG A 32 -9.49 2.18 -10.11
CA ARG A 32 -8.04 1.98 -10.13
C ARG A 32 -7.51 2.01 -8.70
N TYR A 33 -6.75 0.98 -8.33
CA TYR A 33 -6.01 0.91 -7.08
C TYR A 33 -4.53 1.02 -7.36
N THR A 34 -3.85 1.99 -6.77
CA THR A 34 -2.39 2.12 -6.81
C THR A 34 -1.85 1.95 -5.40
N VAL A 35 -0.93 1.01 -5.21
CA VAL A 35 -0.24 0.79 -3.93
C VAL A 35 1.23 1.11 -4.12
N ILE A 36 1.78 1.89 -3.18
CA ILE A 36 3.15 2.40 -3.25
C ILE A 36 3.85 2.12 -1.93
N ALA A 37 4.98 1.41 -1.99
CA ALA A 37 5.95 1.34 -0.90
C ALA A 37 7.11 2.28 -1.21
N ASP A 38 7.35 3.24 -0.33
CA ASP A 38 8.42 4.23 -0.45
C ASP A 38 9.38 4.08 0.74
N PHE A 39 10.57 3.57 0.48
CA PHE A 39 11.59 3.32 1.49
C PHE A 39 12.41 4.56 1.84
N ARG A 40 12.43 5.59 0.97
CA ARG A 40 13.07 6.88 1.29
C ARG A 40 12.28 7.61 2.37
N ASP A 41 10.97 7.65 2.21
CA ASP A 41 10.06 8.29 3.18
C ASP A 41 9.61 7.33 4.28
N ASN A 42 10.06 6.07 4.24
CA ASN A 42 9.64 4.98 5.12
C ASN A 42 8.10 4.91 5.22
N ALA A 43 7.42 4.87 4.09
CA ALA A 43 5.99 5.06 3.97
C ALA A 43 5.32 4.02 3.07
N LEU A 44 4.03 3.80 3.32
CA LEU A 44 3.15 3.03 2.46
C LEU A 44 1.96 3.91 2.07
N MET A 45 1.52 3.81 0.82
CA MET A 45 0.40 4.59 0.30
C MET A 45 -0.54 3.70 -0.49
N ARG A 46 -1.83 3.98 -0.38
CA ARG A 46 -2.87 3.39 -1.20
C ARG A 46 -3.75 4.49 -1.77
N MET A 47 -3.84 4.52 -3.09
CA MET A 47 -4.76 5.38 -3.82
C MET A 47 -5.84 4.52 -4.46
N GLU A 48 -7.08 4.87 -4.22
CA GLU A 48 -8.25 4.36 -4.89
C GLU A 48 -8.85 5.50 -5.72
N LYS A 49 -9.16 5.26 -6.99
CA LYS A 49 -9.78 6.25 -7.87
C LYS A 49 -10.88 5.61 -8.71
N THR A 50 -12.09 6.17 -8.66
CA THR A 50 -13.26 5.77 -9.43
C THR A 50 -13.85 7.00 -10.12
N GLY A 51 -13.63 7.12 -11.42
CA GLY A 51 -13.98 8.36 -12.15
C GLY A 51 -13.23 9.56 -11.59
N ASP A 52 -13.97 10.58 -11.18
CA ASP A 52 -13.43 11.80 -10.55
C ASP A 52 -13.24 11.67 -9.04
N HIS A 53 -13.85 10.66 -8.41
CA HIS A 53 -13.72 10.42 -6.98
C HIS A 53 -12.48 9.60 -6.66
N GLY A 54 -11.83 9.90 -5.54
CA GLY A 54 -10.70 9.12 -5.06
C GLY A 54 -10.48 9.21 -3.56
N LYS A 55 -9.75 8.21 -3.06
CA LYS A 55 -9.32 8.11 -1.68
C LYS A 55 -7.84 7.76 -1.62
N ASN A 56 -7.09 8.58 -0.91
CA ASN A 56 -5.67 8.38 -0.63
C ASN A 56 -5.48 8.08 0.84
N GLU A 57 -4.85 6.95 1.14
CA GLU A 57 -4.44 6.56 2.48
C GLU A 57 -2.91 6.51 2.53
N TYR A 58 -2.35 7.11 3.58
CA TYR A 58 -0.90 7.23 3.76
C TYR A 58 -0.51 6.75 5.16
N TRP A 59 0.37 5.77 5.24
CA TRP A 59 0.92 5.23 6.49
C TRP A 59 2.40 5.54 6.58
N LEU A 60 2.84 6.08 7.72
CA LEU A 60 4.24 6.26 8.05
C LEU A 60 4.76 5.06 8.83
N GLY A 61 6.01 4.71 8.57
CA GLY A 61 6.75 3.63 9.21
C GLY A 61 6.31 2.23 8.78
N TYR A 62 7.27 1.32 8.87
CA TYR A 62 7.06 -0.13 8.78
C TYR A 62 6.39 -0.61 7.48
N PRO A 63 6.81 -0.12 6.28
CA PRO A 63 6.17 -0.51 5.03
C PRO A 63 6.27 -2.03 4.79
N MET A 64 7.37 -2.68 5.18
CA MET A 64 7.52 -4.13 5.01
C MET A 64 6.59 -4.94 5.93
N GLU A 65 6.51 -4.59 7.20
CA GLU A 65 5.70 -5.30 8.18
C GLU A 65 4.21 -5.16 7.86
N ARG A 66 3.78 -3.96 7.45
CA ARG A 66 2.40 -3.71 6.99
C ARG A 66 2.05 -4.56 5.78
N LEU A 67 2.95 -4.64 4.80
CA LEU A 67 2.76 -5.46 3.61
C LEU A 67 2.74 -6.95 3.95
N GLN A 68 3.64 -7.42 4.80
CA GLN A 68 3.67 -8.82 5.26
C GLN A 68 2.38 -9.18 6.01
N ASN A 69 1.90 -8.30 6.89
CA ASN A 69 0.64 -8.53 7.60
C ASN A 69 -0.54 -8.65 6.64
N ALA A 70 -0.65 -7.73 5.67
CA ALA A 70 -1.72 -7.76 4.69
C ALA A 70 -1.63 -8.96 3.73
N ALA A 71 -0.42 -9.38 3.36
CA ALA A 71 -0.20 -10.59 2.55
C ALA A 71 -0.62 -11.87 3.27
N GLN A 72 -0.63 -11.87 4.61
CA GLN A 72 -1.15 -12.96 5.43
C GLN A 72 -2.66 -12.89 5.66
N GLY A 73 -3.38 -11.98 4.97
CA GLY A 73 -4.81 -11.76 5.14
C GLY A 73 -5.17 -10.79 6.28
N GLY A 74 -4.17 -10.13 6.86
CA GLY A 74 -4.37 -9.04 7.83
C GLY A 74 -4.67 -7.70 7.17
N THR A 75 -4.40 -6.61 7.88
CA THR A 75 -4.67 -5.25 7.42
C THR A 75 -3.37 -4.44 7.34
N LEU A 76 -3.33 -3.42 6.48
CA LEU A 76 -2.21 -2.46 6.46
C LEU A 76 -2.09 -1.65 7.75
N ASP A 77 -3.15 -1.65 8.53
CA ASP A 77 -3.28 -0.95 9.78
C ASP A 77 -2.51 -1.63 10.90
N LYS A 78 -2.43 -2.96 10.94
CA LYS A 78 -1.72 -3.67 12.02
C LYS A 78 -0.19 -3.48 11.95
N THR A 79 0.35 -2.76 12.93
CA THR A 79 1.80 -2.69 13.24
C THR A 79 2.05 -2.76 14.74
N PRO A 80 3.31 -2.98 15.20
CA PRO A 80 3.66 -2.96 16.62
C PRO A 80 3.36 -1.63 17.35
N GLN A 81 3.19 -0.50 16.64
CA GLN A 81 3.09 0.84 17.23
C GLN A 81 1.82 1.63 16.86
N GLY A 82 0.91 1.10 16.05
CA GLY A 82 -0.39 1.75 15.83
C GLY A 82 -1.10 1.46 14.50
N SER A 83 -2.41 1.67 14.53
CA SER A 83 -3.40 0.90 13.78
C SER A 83 -4.10 1.63 12.62
N LYS A 84 -3.61 2.78 12.13
CA LYS A 84 -4.36 3.60 11.15
C LYS A 84 -3.45 4.38 10.20
N PRO A 85 -3.96 4.80 9.02
CA PRO A 85 -3.24 5.74 8.16
C PRO A 85 -2.96 7.03 8.94
N ALA A 86 -1.75 7.57 8.77
CA ALA A 86 -1.38 8.88 9.29
C ALA A 86 -2.18 9.99 8.60
N ARG A 87 -2.54 9.81 7.32
CA ARG A 87 -3.38 10.74 6.56
C ARG A 87 -4.35 9.99 5.68
N VAL A 88 -5.58 10.50 5.60
CA VAL A 88 -6.60 10.06 4.65
C VAL A 88 -7.13 11.31 3.96
N TYR A 89 -7.11 11.31 2.62
CA TYR A 89 -7.66 12.38 1.79
C TYR A 89 -8.68 11.79 0.83
N GLU A 90 -9.83 12.45 0.71
CA GLU A 90 -10.88 12.11 -0.25
C GLU A 90 -11.08 13.32 -1.17
N PHE A 91 -11.30 13.07 -2.46
CA PHE A 91 -11.50 14.09 -3.48
C PHE A 91 -12.47 13.61 -4.56
#